data_AF-A0A5C6BXG9-F1
#
_entry.id   AF-A0A5C6BXG9-F1
#
_cell.length_a   1.000
_cell.length_b   1.000
_cell.length_c   1.000
_cell.angle_alpha   90.00
_cell.angle_beta   90.00
_cell.angle_gamma   90.00
#
_symmetry.space_group_name_H-M   'P 1'
#
loop_
_entity.id
_entity.type
_entity.pdbx_description
1 polymer ?
#
loop_
_entity_poly.entity_id
_entity_poly.type
_entity_poly.pdbx_seq_one_letter_code
_entity_poly.pdbx_strand_id
1 'polypeptide(L)'
;MKSHTAQTVLDECYLETRAKLLEVAAVLDRVDRAGATKSPLTGDAAAKREQIAEAIQILLLDTPTRAESIQQLFSRPFDPQWRSNFGLQVEHASPSNTRES
;
A
#
# COMPACT_ATOMS: atom_id res chain seq x y z
N MET A 1 24.65 14.98 -9.12
CA MET A 1 24.09 14.76 -7.77
C MET A 1 25.18 14.15 -6.92
N LYS A 2 25.49 14.69 -5.73
CA LYS A 2 26.44 14.03 -4.83
C LYS A 2 25.78 12.74 -4.33
N SER A 3 26.40 11.60 -4.61
CA SER A 3 25.94 10.31 -4.07
C SER A 3 26.26 10.31 -2.58
N HIS A 4 25.24 10.14 -1.73
CA HIS A 4 25.47 9.90 -0.30
C HIS A 4 26.06 8.50 -0.14
N THR A 5 26.98 8.35 0.79
CA THR A 5 27.49 7.01 1.14
C THR A 5 26.38 6.23 1.86
N ALA A 6 26.44 4.90 1.85
CA ALA A 6 25.50 4.07 2.60
C ALA A 6 25.46 4.44 4.10
N GLN A 7 26.63 4.79 4.67
CA GLN A 7 26.75 5.25 6.05
C GLN A 7 25.97 6.55 6.27
N THR A 8 26.13 7.54 5.39
CA THR A 8 25.44 8.83 5.49
C THR A 8 23.92 8.67 5.42
N VAL A 9 23.42 7.85 4.48
CA VAL A 9 21.98 7.59 4.37
C VAL A 9 21.44 6.92 5.64
N LEU A 10 22.17 5.94 6.18
CA LEU A 10 21.76 5.25 7.40
C LEU A 10 21.73 6.21 8.59
N ASP A 11 22.78 7.01 8.79
CA ASP A 11 22.88 7.96 9.91
C ASP A 11 21.76 9.00 9.88
N GLU A 12 21.43 9.51 8.69
CA GLU A 12 20.36 10.50 8.49
C GLU A 12 18.97 9.90 8.76
N CYS A 13 18.74 8.63 8.40
CA CYS A 13 17.41 8.01 8.49
C CYS A 13 17.19 7.12 9.72
N TYR A 14 18.24 6.75 10.46
CA TYR A 14 18.18 5.68 11.46
C TYR A 14 17.07 5.86 12.50
N LEU A 15 16.96 7.06 13.09
CA LEU A 15 15.97 7.33 14.13
C LEU A 15 14.54 7.31 13.60
N GLU A 16 14.31 7.83 12.39
CA GLU A 16 13.00 7.81 11.74
C GLU A 16 12.60 6.37 11.38
N THR A 17 13.51 5.60 10.76
CA THR A 17 13.25 4.18 10.45
C THR A 17 12.95 3.39 11.71
N ARG A 18 13.71 3.59 12.79
CA ARG A 18 13.47 2.94 14.09
C ARG A 18 12.10 3.29 14.67
N ALA A 19 11.69 4.56 14.58
CA ALA A 19 10.37 4.98 15.05
C ALA A 19 9.24 4.27 14.29
N LYS A 20 9.32 4.22 12.95
CA LYS A 20 8.33 3.50 12.12
C LYS A 20 8.26 2.01 12.44
N LEU A 21 9.40 1.36 12.71
CA LEU A 21 9.42 -0.05 13.14
C LEU A 21 8.68 -0.26 14.48
N LEU A 22 8.89 0.64 15.44
CA LEU A 22 8.18 0.59 16.73
C LEU A 22 6.68 0.82 16.58
N GLU A 23 6.27 1.73 15.69
CA GLU A 23 4.85 1.97 15.39
C GLU A 23 4.18 0.73 14.81
N VAL A 24 4.83 0.06 13.84
CA VAL A 24 4.35 -1.20 13.26
C VAL A 24 4.21 -2.28 14.34
N ALA A 25 5.24 -2.46 15.18
CA ALA A 25 5.21 -3.43 16.27
C ALA A 25 4.05 -3.14 17.25
N ALA A 26 3.88 -1.88 17.67
CA ALA A 26 2.82 -1.48 18.59
C ALA A 26 1.40 -1.65 18.00
N VAL A 27 1.23 -1.56 16.68
CA VAL A 27 -0.03 -1.89 16.01
C VAL A 27 -0.30 -3.40 16.09
N LEU A 28 0.69 -4.23 15.76
CA LEU A 28 0.57 -5.69 15.82
C LEU A 28 0.24 -6.17 17.25
N ASP A 29 0.96 -5.65 18.26
CA ASP A 29 0.71 -5.96 19.67
C ASP A 29 -0.74 -5.65 20.09
N ARG A 30 -1.29 -4.52 19.62
CA ARG A 30 -2.67 -4.12 19.92
C ARG A 30 -3.68 -5.05 19.25
N VAL A 31 -3.44 -5.44 18.00
CA VAL A 31 -4.28 -6.40 17.28
C VAL A 31 -4.28 -7.75 17.98
N ASP A 32 -3.12 -8.27 18.34
CA ASP A 32 -2.99 -9.59 18.97
C ASP A 32 -3.65 -9.60 20.37
N ARG A 33 -3.45 -8.54 21.17
CA ARG A 33 -4.09 -8.38 22.47
C ARG A 33 -5.62 -8.30 22.36
N ALA A 34 -6.14 -7.61 21.35
CA ALA A 34 -7.58 -7.51 21.12
C ALA A 34 -8.17 -8.85 20.63
N GLY A 35 -7.47 -9.57 19.77
CA GLY A 35 -7.88 -10.88 19.25
C GLY A 35 -7.98 -11.95 20.34
N ALA A 36 -7.07 -11.94 21.31
CA ALA A 36 -7.07 -12.88 22.43
C ALA A 36 -8.26 -12.71 23.39
N THR A 37 -8.95 -11.56 23.38
CA THR A 37 -9.95 -11.21 24.40
C THR A 37 -11.37 -11.06 23.88
N LYS A 38 -11.57 -10.78 22.59
CA LYS A 38 -12.91 -10.39 22.06
C LYS A 38 -13.39 -11.21 20.88
N SER A 39 -12.58 -11.39 19.84
CA SER A 39 -12.87 -12.26 18.69
C SER A 39 -11.67 -12.28 17.74
N PRO A 40 -11.36 -13.40 17.07
CA PRO A 40 -10.32 -13.44 16.03
C PRO A 40 -10.68 -12.58 14.82
N LEU A 41 -9.67 -12.17 14.04
CA LEU A 41 -9.86 -11.51 12.75
C LEU A 41 -10.50 -12.46 11.75
N THR A 42 -11.43 -11.96 10.92
CA THR A 42 -12.11 -12.73 9.87
C THR A 42 -12.21 -11.94 8.58
N GLY A 43 -12.38 -12.64 7.45
CA GLY A 43 -12.58 -12.03 6.13
C GLY A 43 -11.45 -11.05 5.76
N ASP A 44 -11.83 -9.89 5.23
CA ASP A 44 -10.90 -8.84 4.78
C ASP A 44 -9.90 -8.39 5.85
N ALA A 45 -10.30 -8.42 7.13
CA ALA A 45 -9.42 -8.00 8.22
C ALA A 45 -8.27 -9.00 8.44
N ALA A 46 -8.54 -10.30 8.26
CA ALA A 46 -7.51 -11.33 8.31
C ALA A 46 -6.55 -11.22 7.11
N ALA A 47 -7.09 -10.98 5.90
CA ALA A 47 -6.28 -10.77 4.71
C ALA A 47 -5.35 -9.54 4.83
N LYS A 48 -5.84 -8.42 5.38
CA LYS A 48 -5.00 -7.23 5.65
C LYS A 48 -3.89 -7.51 6.65
N ARG A 49 -4.15 -8.33 7.68
CA ARG A 49 -3.11 -8.75 8.62
C ARG A 49 -2.03 -9.58 7.93
N GLU A 50 -2.43 -10.47 7.03
CA GLU A 50 -1.49 -11.28 6.24
C GLU A 50 -0.65 -10.42 5.29
N GLN A 51 -1.25 -9.45 4.59
CA GLN A 51 -0.49 -8.50 3.75
C GLN A 51 0.56 -7.70 4.55
N ILE A 52 0.25 -7.30 5.79
CA ILE A 52 1.24 -6.64 6.66
C ILE A 52 2.38 -7.60 7.00
N ALA A 53 2.09 -8.87 7.28
CA ALA A 53 3.12 -9.87 7.55
C ALA A 53 4.02 -10.10 6.33
N GLU A 54 3.45 -10.18 5.13
CA GLU A 54 4.19 -10.31 3.87
C GLU A 54 5.06 -9.08 3.60
N ALA A 55 4.55 -7.86 3.83
CA ALA A 55 5.34 -6.63 3.70
C ALA A 55 6.58 -6.64 4.61
N ILE A 56 6.47 -7.18 5.83
CA ILE A 56 7.60 -7.36 6.75
C ILE A 56 8.61 -8.37 6.18
N GLN A 57 8.16 -9.47 5.57
CA GLN A 57 9.06 -10.40 4.90
C GLN A 57 9.81 -9.76 3.74
N ILE A 58 9.14 -8.91 2.95
CA ILE A 58 9.79 -8.14 1.87
C ILE A 58 10.92 -7.26 2.41
N LEU A 59 10.74 -6.64 3.59
CA LEU A 59 11.79 -5.82 4.20
C LEU A 59 13.07 -6.61 4.54
N LEU A 60 12.97 -7.93 4.77
CA LEU A 60 14.10 -8.79 5.12
C LEU A 60 14.92 -9.25 3.90
N LEU A 61 14.39 -9.12 2.69
CA LEU A 61 15.09 -9.51 1.45
C LEU A 61 16.30 -8.62 1.21
N ASP A 62 17.39 -9.14 0.66
CA ASP A 62 18.56 -8.34 0.28
C ASP A 62 18.42 -7.77 -1.14
N THR A 63 17.56 -6.76 -1.30
CA THR A 63 17.30 -6.11 -2.59
C THR A 63 17.11 -4.59 -2.45
N PRO A 64 17.58 -3.76 -3.39
CA PRO A 64 17.29 -2.32 -3.37
C PRO A 64 15.82 -1.98 -3.71
N THR A 65 14.99 -2.94 -4.13
CA THR A 65 13.62 -2.69 -4.61
C THR A 65 12.50 -2.94 -3.59
N ARG A 66 12.82 -3.06 -2.29
CA ARG A 66 11.84 -3.37 -1.22
C ARG A 66 10.61 -2.47 -1.24
N ALA A 67 10.81 -1.16 -1.45
CA ALA A 67 9.71 -0.19 -1.47
C ALA A 67 8.74 -0.44 -2.63
N GLU A 68 9.27 -0.74 -3.83
CA GLU A 68 8.47 -1.10 -5.00
C GLU A 68 7.69 -2.40 -4.77
N SER A 69 8.35 -3.42 -4.20
CA SER A 69 7.69 -4.69 -3.88
C SER A 69 6.56 -4.52 -2.86
N ILE A 70 6.76 -3.71 -1.81
CA ILE A 70 5.70 -3.39 -0.84
C ILE A 70 4.57 -2.61 -1.51
N GLN A 71 4.88 -1.65 -2.38
CA GLN A 71 3.86 -0.90 -3.12
C GLN A 71 3.02 -1.83 -4.01
N GLN A 72 3.66 -2.74 -4.74
CA GLN A 72 2.98 -3.75 -5.57
C GLN A 72 2.06 -4.64 -4.74
N LEU A 73 2.51 -5.12 -3.57
CA LEU A 73 1.71 -5.93 -2.64
C LEU A 73 0.40 -5.25 -2.23
N PHE A 74 0.43 -3.93 -2.01
CA PHE A 74 -0.77 -3.15 -1.64
C PHE A 74 -1.54 -2.58 -2.83
N SER A 75 -1.07 -2.79 -4.05
CA SER A 75 -1.72 -2.29 -5.26
C SER A 75 -2.86 -3.23 -5.68
N ARG A 76 -3.93 -2.66 -6.25
CA ARG A 76 -4.94 -3.46 -6.94
C ARG A 76 -4.41 -3.84 -8.32
N PRO A 77 -4.73 -5.04 -8.84
CA PRO A 77 -4.47 -5.37 -10.24
C PRO A 77 -5.09 -4.30 -11.15
N PHE A 78 -4.38 -3.96 -12.22
CA PHE A 78 -4.95 -3.11 -13.24
C PHE A 78 -6.19 -3.79 -13.83
N ASP A 79 -7.32 -3.08 -13.78
CA ASP A 79 -8.58 -3.51 -14.38
C ASP A 79 -8.85 -2.64 -15.61
N PRO A 80 -8.75 -3.15 -16.85
CA PRO A 80 -9.05 -2.38 -18.06
C PRO A 80 -10.45 -1.74 -18.06
N GLN A 81 -11.39 -2.32 -17.33
CA GLN A 81 -12.77 -1.85 -17.20
C GLN A 81 -12.97 -0.89 -16.02
N TRP A 82 -11.91 -0.46 -15.32
CA TRP A 82 -12.02 0.38 -14.13
C TRP A 82 -12.93 1.60 -14.35
N ARG A 83 -12.83 2.29 -15.51
CA ARG A 83 -13.71 3.44 -15.81
C ARG A 83 -15.19 3.07 -15.80
N SER A 84 -15.55 1.92 -16.37
CA SER A 84 -16.92 1.44 -16.33
C SER A 84 -17.33 1.04 -14.91
N ASN A 85 -16.45 0.33 -14.20
CA ASN A 85 -16.69 -0.17 -12.84
C ASN A 85 -16.83 0.97 -11.81
N PHE A 86 -16.22 2.12 -12.08
CA PHE A 86 -16.35 3.34 -11.28
C PHE A 86 -17.36 4.36 -11.86
N GLY A 87 -18.10 4.02 -12.92
CA GLY A 87 -19.13 4.89 -13.51
C GLY A 87 -18.61 6.16 -14.20
N LEU A 88 -17.34 6.16 -14.61
CA LEU A 88 -16.62 7.30 -15.20
C LEU A 88 -16.67 7.30 -16.75
N GLN A 89 -17.79 6.92 -17.35
CA GLN A 89 -17.94 7.03 -18.80
C GLN A 89 -17.90 8.50 -19.19
N VAL A 90 -16.98 8.85 -20.09
CA VAL A 90 -16.97 10.19 -20.71
C VAL A 90 -18.21 10.26 -21.57
N GLU A 91 -19.18 11.10 -21.18
CA GLU A 91 -20.21 11.56 -22.12
C GLU A 91 -19.47 12.26 -23.26
N HIS A 92 -19.27 11.55 -24.37
CA HIS A 92 -19.01 12.23 -25.63
C HIS A 92 -20.24 13.11 -25.85
N ALA A 93 -20.08 14.42 -25.68
CA ALA A 93 -21.08 15.38 -26.09
C ALA A 93 -21.43 15.06 -27.55
N SER A 94 -22.63 14.51 -27.76
CA SER A 94 -23.15 14.26 -29.10
C SER A 94 -23.08 15.58 -29.87
N PRO A 95 -22.52 15.62 -31.10
CA PRO A 95 -22.61 16.81 -31.91
C PRO A 95 -24.09 17.13 -32.10
N SER A 96 -24.53 18.25 -31.55
CA SER A 96 -25.88 18.76 -31.67
C SER A 96 -26.21 18.95 -33.15
N ASN A 97 -26.83 17.95 -33.77
CA ASN A 97 -27.36 18.07 -35.12
C ASN A 97 -28.70 18.79 -35.02
N THR A 98 -28.67 20.12 -35.11
CA THR A 98 -29.82 21.02 -35.24
C THR A 98 -29.25 22.31 -35.85
N ARG A 99 -29.54 22.69 -37.09
CA ARG A 99 -30.87 22.91 -37.66
C ARG A 99 -30.79 22.89 -39.18
N GLU A 100 -31.75 22.19 -39.79
CA GLU A 100 -32.16 22.41 -41.18
C GLU A 100 -32.65 23.85 -41.38
N SER A 101 -32.29 24.46 -42.52
CA SER A 101 -33.11 25.40 -43.30
C SER A 101 -32.51 25.53 -44.70
#